data_AF-A0A7Y3BFC4-F1
#
_entry.id   AF-A0A7Y3BFC4-F1
#
_cell.length_a   1.000
_cell.length_b   1.000
_cell.length_c   1.000
_cell.angle_alpha   90.00
_cell.angle_beta   90.00
_cell.angle_gamma   90.00
#
_symmetry.space_group_name_H-M   'P 1'
#
loop_
_entity.id
_entity.type
_entity.pdbx_description
1 polymer ?
#
loop_
_entity_poly.entity_id
_entity_poly.type
_entity_poly.pdbx_seq_one_letter_code
_entity_poly.pdbx_strand_id
1 'polypeptide(L)'
;METMTEFLVDAVRAPRGQRRWPDGLKARIVAETLVDGATVKGVAERYDMVPSHLSDWRRMAREGKLILPNLDGVSFVPVAIEEPAAMLPDVVEAEVGVIDLLKGDITIRLAADTSAVRIAEIAAAL
;
A
#
# COMPACT_ATOMS: atom_id res chain seq x y z
N MET A 1 -6.41 -29.38 28.73
CA MET A 1 -6.61 -28.06 29.41
C MET A 1 -5.46 -27.89 30.39
N GLU A 2 -4.24 -27.60 29.91
CA GLU A 2 -3.04 -27.49 30.76
C GLU A 2 -2.17 -26.28 30.39
N THR A 3 -2.35 -25.72 29.19
CA THR A 3 -1.56 -24.60 28.66
C THR A 3 -1.80 -23.27 29.37
N MET A 4 -3.00 -23.03 29.92
CA MET A 4 -3.39 -21.75 30.51
C MET A 4 -2.57 -21.38 31.75
N THR A 5 -2.13 -22.39 32.51
CA THR A 5 -1.34 -22.19 33.73
C THR A 5 0.10 -21.83 33.39
N GLU A 6 0.70 -22.40 32.33
CA GLU A 6 2.03 -22.02 31.85
C GLU A 6 2.09 -20.57 31.35
N PHE A 7 1.02 -20.06 30.71
CA PHE A 7 1.00 -18.69 30.16
C PHE A 7 0.86 -17.59 31.21
N LEU A 8 0.27 -17.90 32.37
CA LEU A 8 0.24 -16.98 33.51
C LEU A 8 1.62 -16.85 34.17
N VAL A 9 2.50 -17.85 34.03
CA VAL A 9 3.83 -17.90 34.64
C VAL A 9 4.82 -16.95 33.95
N ASP A 10 4.67 -16.69 32.64
CA ASP A 10 5.56 -15.77 31.90
C ASP A 10 5.26 -14.27 32.16
N ALA A 11 4.10 -13.97 32.77
CA ALA A 11 3.79 -12.63 33.24
C ALA A 11 4.58 -12.34 34.53
N VAL A 12 5.82 -11.86 34.37
CA VAL A 12 6.70 -11.50 35.49
C VAL A 12 5.97 -10.55 36.45
N ARG A 13 5.83 -10.96 37.71
CA ARG A 13 5.29 -10.11 38.76
C ARG A 13 6.31 -9.01 39.06
N ALA A 14 5.97 -7.75 38.79
CA ALA A 14 6.87 -6.64 39.09
C ALA A 14 7.05 -6.49 40.61
N PRO A 15 8.15 -5.88 41.09
CA PRO A 15 8.42 -5.68 42.52
C PRO A 15 7.30 -4.94 43.28
N ARG A 16 6.45 -4.19 42.55
CA ARG A 16 5.30 -3.45 43.07
C ARG A 16 3.98 -4.24 43.05
N GLY A 17 4.02 -5.55 42.83
CA GLY A 17 2.84 -6.41 42.76
C GLY A 17 2.02 -6.30 41.48
N GLN A 18 2.39 -5.40 40.56
CA GLN A 18 1.71 -5.24 39.27
C GLN A 18 2.16 -6.32 38.28
N ARG A 19 1.20 -6.84 37.52
CA ARG A 19 1.46 -7.81 36.46
C ARG A 19 2.15 -7.11 35.29
N ARG A 20 3.36 -7.56 34.92
CA ARG A 20 4.05 -7.08 33.73
C ARG A 20 3.62 -7.91 32.53
N TRP A 21 3.39 -7.23 31.42
CA TRP A 21 3.00 -7.84 30.15
C TRP A 21 4.12 -7.62 29.13
N PRO A 22 5.04 -8.59 28.95
CA PRO A 22 6.02 -8.53 27.87
C PRO A 22 5.34 -8.32 26.53
N ASP A 23 5.98 -7.63 25.58
CA ASP A 23 5.34 -7.30 24.30
C ASP A 23 4.94 -8.56 23.50
N GLY A 24 5.68 -9.66 23.60
CA GLY A 24 5.28 -10.94 23.00
C GLY A 24 3.99 -11.50 23.58
N LEU A 25 3.82 -11.44 24.91
CA LEU A 25 2.59 -11.86 25.59
C LEU A 25 1.44 -10.91 25.26
N LYS A 26 1.69 -9.59 25.30
CA LYS A 26 0.74 -8.54 24.91
C LYS A 26 0.21 -8.77 23.48
N ALA A 27 1.12 -9.03 22.54
CA ALA A 27 0.81 -9.30 21.15
C ALA A 27 -0.05 -10.55 20.98
N ARG A 28 0.27 -11.63 21.69
CA ARG A 28 -0.54 -12.86 21.65
C ARG A 28 -1.95 -12.63 22.16
N ILE A 29 -2.10 -11.93 23.29
CA ILE A 29 -3.42 -11.62 23.86
C ILE A 29 -4.24 -10.75 22.89
N VAL A 30 -3.61 -9.75 22.26
CA VAL A 30 -4.28 -8.94 21.23
C VAL A 30 -4.70 -9.79 20.04
N ALA A 31 -3.84 -10.69 19.56
CA ALA A 31 -4.15 -11.57 18.44
C ALA A 31 -5.33 -12.51 18.75
N GLU A 32 -5.46 -13.01 19.99
CA GLU A 32 -6.64 -13.77 20.41
C GLU A 32 -7.95 -12.99 20.28
N THR A 33 -7.93 -11.66 20.43
CA THR A 33 -9.14 -10.82 20.23
C THR A 33 -9.55 -10.68 18.77
N LEU A 34 -8.70 -11.10 17.83
CA LEU A 34 -8.92 -11.03 16.39
C LEU A 34 -9.38 -12.37 15.79
N VAL A 35 -9.41 -13.43 16.59
CA VAL A 35 -9.98 -14.73 16.20
C VAL A 35 -11.49 -14.58 16.06
N ASP A 36 -12.08 -15.19 15.03
CA ASP A 36 -13.52 -15.15 14.82
C ASP A 36 -14.29 -15.66 16.06
N GLY A 37 -15.39 -14.97 16.39
CA GLY A 37 -16.19 -15.25 17.59
C GLY A 37 -15.56 -14.85 18.94
N ALA A 38 -14.32 -14.37 18.98
CA ALA A 38 -13.71 -13.87 20.22
C ALA A 38 -14.25 -12.48 20.60
N THR A 39 -14.49 -12.25 21.89
CA THR A 39 -14.88 -10.93 22.42
C THR A 39 -13.78 -10.35 23.29
N VAL A 40 -13.57 -9.03 23.23
CA VAL A 40 -12.58 -8.33 24.06
C VAL A 40 -12.81 -8.62 25.55
N LYS A 41 -14.07 -8.61 25.99
CA LYS A 41 -14.45 -8.91 27.37
C LYS A 41 -14.05 -10.33 27.76
N GLY A 42 -14.40 -11.33 26.95
CA GLY A 42 -14.06 -12.72 27.23
C GLY A 42 -12.55 -12.96 27.28
N VAL A 43 -11.78 -12.34 26.37
CA VAL A 43 -10.31 -12.41 26.43
C VAL A 43 -9.79 -11.72 27.69
N ALA A 44 -10.29 -10.53 28.03
CA ALA A 44 -9.87 -9.80 29.22
C ALA A 44 -10.10 -10.59 30.51
N GLU A 45 -11.25 -11.25 30.64
CA GLU A 45 -11.61 -12.11 31.78
C GLU A 45 -10.65 -13.30 31.93
N ARG A 46 -10.26 -13.97 30.84
CA ARG A 46 -9.28 -15.07 30.87
C ARG A 46 -7.92 -14.64 31.43
N TYR A 47 -7.57 -13.38 31.22
CA TYR A 47 -6.29 -12.81 31.59
C TYR A 47 -6.37 -11.94 32.86
N ASP A 48 -7.49 -11.94 33.58
CA ASP A 48 -7.74 -11.09 34.76
C ASP A 48 -7.33 -9.62 34.50
N MET A 49 -7.74 -9.10 33.34
CA MET A 49 -7.36 -7.78 32.87
C MET A 49 -8.59 -6.91 32.63
N VAL A 50 -8.42 -5.60 32.81
CA VAL A 50 -9.45 -4.62 32.47
C VAL A 50 -9.60 -4.54 30.93
N PRO A 51 -10.81 -4.64 30.37
CA PRO A 51 -11.03 -4.62 28.91
C PRO A 51 -10.49 -3.36 28.21
N SER A 52 -10.44 -2.21 28.89
CA SER A 52 -9.90 -0.96 28.33
C SER A 52 -8.43 -1.08 27.90
N HIS A 53 -7.61 -1.82 28.65
CA HIS A 53 -6.21 -2.07 28.30
C HIS A 53 -6.09 -2.84 26.97
N LEU A 54 -6.99 -3.78 26.68
CA LEU A 54 -7.00 -4.46 25.39
C LEU A 54 -7.35 -3.52 24.24
N SER A 55 -8.26 -2.57 24.46
CA SER A 55 -8.59 -1.57 23.44
C SER A 55 -7.38 -0.73 23.06
N ASP A 56 -6.60 -0.29 24.05
CA ASP A 56 -5.36 0.46 23.83
C ASP A 56 -4.31 -0.39 23.09
N TRP A 57 -4.14 -1.66 23.47
CA TRP A 57 -3.18 -2.54 22.80
C TRP A 57 -3.61 -2.93 21.37
N ARG A 58 -4.92 -3.08 21.12
CA ARG A 58 -5.46 -3.25 19.75
C ARG A 58 -5.16 -2.01 18.90
N ARG A 59 -5.24 -0.81 19.48
CA ARG A 59 -4.84 0.42 18.80
C ARG A 59 -3.33 0.42 18.50
N MET A 60 -2.49 0.03 19.45
CA MET A 60 -1.04 -0.11 19.22
C MET A 60 -0.72 -1.07 18.07
N ALA A 61 -1.43 -2.20 17.97
CA ALA A 61 -1.25 -3.15 16.88
C ALA A 61 -1.63 -2.55 15.52
N ARG A 62 -2.76 -1.82 15.44
CA ARG A 62 -3.17 -1.10 14.22
C ARG A 62 -2.17 -0.02 13.81
N GLU A 63 -1.55 0.65 14.77
CA GLU A 63 -0.51 1.66 14.54
C GLU A 63 0.88 1.05 14.26
N GLY A 64 1.01 -0.29 14.20
CA GLY A 64 2.28 -0.97 13.95
C GLY A 64 3.27 -0.96 15.12
N LYS A 65 2.84 -0.51 16.31
CA LYS A 65 3.67 -0.44 17.53
C LYS A 65 3.74 -1.76 18.29
N LEU A 66 2.91 -2.73 17.91
CA LEU A 66 2.86 -4.07 18.50
C LEU A 66 2.75 -5.10 17.38
N ILE A 67 3.80 -5.89 17.19
CA ILE A 67 3.84 -6.94 16.15
C ILE A 67 3.05 -8.14 16.65
N LEU A 68 2.01 -8.53 15.91
CA LEU A 68 1.15 -9.65 16.28
C LEU A 68 1.67 -10.97 15.70
N PRO A 69 1.62 -12.08 16.47
CA PRO A 69 1.87 -13.41 15.92
C PRO A 69 0.73 -13.80 14.98
N ASN A 70 1.04 -14.62 13.98
CA ASN A 70 0.02 -15.27 13.16
C ASN A 70 -0.64 -16.39 13.99
N LEU A 71 -1.94 -16.30 14.23
CA LEU A 71 -2.72 -17.33 14.92
C LEU A 71 -3.75 -17.92 13.95
N ASP A 72 -4.01 -19.22 14.08
CA ASP A 72 -5.08 -19.89 13.34
C ASP A 72 -6.43 -19.22 13.65
N GLY A 73 -7.20 -18.92 12.61
CA GLY A 73 -8.50 -18.23 12.73
C GLY A 73 -8.45 -16.70 12.71
N VAL A 74 -7.27 -16.09 12.58
CA VAL A 74 -7.15 -14.66 12.26
C VAL A 74 -7.14 -14.49 10.73
N SER A 75 -8.22 -13.95 10.17
CA SER A 75 -8.31 -13.65 8.74
C SER A 75 -8.05 -12.18 8.45
N PHE A 76 -7.14 -11.88 7.53
CA PHE A 76 -6.99 -10.55 6.97
C PHE A 76 -7.88 -10.40 5.74
N VAL A 77 -8.60 -9.28 5.64
CA VAL A 77 -9.32 -8.93 4.41
C VAL A 77 -8.32 -8.26 3.47
N PRO A 78 -8.13 -8.78 2.24
CA PRO A 78 -7.26 -8.12 1.28
C PRO A 78 -7.81 -6.74 0.96
N VAL A 79 -6.98 -5.71 1.10
CA VAL A 79 -7.31 -4.37 0.62
C VAL A 79 -6.97 -4.33 -0.87
N ALA A 80 -7.99 -4.12 -1.71
CA ALA A 80 -7.77 -3.84 -3.12
C ALA A 80 -7.09 -2.46 -3.22
N ILE A 81 -5.84 -2.44 -3.66
CA ILE A 81 -5.17 -1.21 -4.05
C ILE A 81 -5.60 -0.97 -5.49
N GLU A 82 -6.41 0.06 -5.71
CA GLU A 82 -6.73 0.52 -7.06
C GLU A 82 -5.44 1.05 -7.67
N GLU A 83 -4.93 0.38 -8.71
CA GLU A 83 -3.78 0.90 -9.46
C GLU A 83 -4.19 2.25 -10.04
N PRO A 84 -3.39 3.32 -9.86
CA PRO A 84 -3.69 4.60 -10.46
C PRO A 84 -3.82 4.36 -11.95
N ALA A 85 -5.00 4.69 -12.51
CA ALA A 85 -5.25 4.55 -13.94
C ALA A 85 -4.06 5.15 -14.68
N ALA A 86 -3.32 4.31 -15.40
CA ALA A 86 -2.25 4.78 -16.25
C ALA A 86 -2.90 5.74 -17.24
N MET A 87 -2.68 7.04 -17.04
CA MET A 87 -2.93 8.01 -18.09
C MET A 87 -2.02 7.57 -19.23
N LEU A 88 -2.60 6.89 -20.21
CA LEU A 88 -1.94 6.71 -21.48
C LEU A 88 -1.51 8.12 -21.91
N PRO A 89 -0.21 8.36 -22.19
CA PRO A 89 0.17 9.63 -22.77
C PRO A 89 -0.74 9.82 -23.99
N ASP A 90 -1.41 10.96 -24.04
CA ASP A 90 -2.15 11.35 -25.22
C ASP A 90 -1.19 11.12 -26.38
N VAL A 91 -1.61 10.30 -27.35
CA VAL A 91 -0.77 10.06 -28.53
C VAL A 91 -0.73 11.42 -29.20
N VAL A 92 0.32 12.19 -28.93
CA VAL A 92 0.65 13.36 -29.71
C VAL A 92 0.85 12.82 -31.11
N GLU A 93 -0.19 12.94 -31.94
CA GLU A 93 -0.06 12.85 -33.39
C GLU A 93 1.15 13.71 -33.71
N ALA A 94 2.23 13.06 -34.16
CA ALA A 94 3.46 13.77 -34.47
C ALA A 94 3.07 14.88 -35.44
N GLU A 95 3.20 16.15 -35.01
CA GLU A 95 2.94 17.29 -35.88
C GLU A 95 3.80 17.07 -37.11
N VAL A 96 3.16 16.76 -38.24
CA VAL A 96 3.85 16.59 -39.51
C VAL A 96 4.45 17.95 -39.78
N GLY A 97 5.77 18.06 -39.58
CA GLY A 97 6.49 19.31 -39.70
C GLY A 97 6.31 19.91 -41.10
N VAL A 98 6.81 21.13 -41.28
CA VAL A 98 6.70 21.84 -42.55
C VAL A 98 8.09 22.19 -43.06
N ILE A 99 8.30 22.06 -44.37
CA ILE A 99 9.55 22.41 -45.08
C ILE A 99 9.26 23.61 -45.99
N ASP A 100 10.07 24.67 -45.88
CA ASP A 100 9.97 25.84 -46.76
C ASP A 100 11.09 25.82 -47.81
N LEU A 101 10.72 25.97 -49.09
CA LEU A 101 11.61 26.07 -50.24
C LEU A 101 11.67 27.52 -50.71
N LEU A 102 12.88 28.08 -50.77
CA LEU A 102 13.14 29.49 -51.06
C LEU A 102 13.91 29.62 -52.38
N LYS A 103 13.36 30.38 -53.35
CA LYS A 103 14.05 30.75 -54.59
C LYS A 103 13.78 32.20 -54.96
N GLY A 104 14.77 33.07 -54.77
CA GLY A 104 14.59 34.52 -54.93
C GLY A 104 13.52 35.02 -53.97
N ASP A 105 12.49 35.68 -54.53
CA ASP A 105 11.35 36.18 -53.76
C ASP A 105 10.20 35.16 -53.60
N ILE A 106 10.37 33.93 -54.10
CA ILE A 106 9.36 32.87 -54.05
C ILE A 106 9.63 31.98 -52.83
N THR A 107 8.61 31.84 -51.98
CA THR A 107 8.58 30.86 -50.87
C THR A 107 7.48 29.84 -51.10
N ILE A 108 7.82 28.56 -51.11
CA ILE A 108 6.87 27.44 -51.21
C ILE A 108 6.91 26.61 -49.94
N ARG A 109 5.74 26.37 -49.35
CA ARG A 109 5.57 25.60 -48.13
C ARG A 109 5.10 24.18 -48.43
N LEU A 110 5.83 23.18 -47.93
CA LEU A 110 5.61 21.76 -48.19
C LEU A 110 5.47 20.99 -46.86
N ALA A 111 4.74 19.88 -46.84
CA ALA A 111 4.69 19.00 -45.68
C ALA A 111 6.04 18.26 -45.49
N ALA A 112 6.43 17.95 -44.26
CA ALA A 112 7.73 17.32 -43.96
C ALA A 112 7.85 15.88 -44.46
N ASP A 113 6.73 15.23 -44.77
CA ASP A 113 6.68 13.92 -45.41
C ASP A 113 6.78 13.99 -46.95
N THR A 114 6.88 15.19 -47.53
CA THR A 114 7.07 15.36 -48.97
C THR A 114 8.39 14.70 -49.40
N SER A 115 8.31 13.73 -50.32
CA SER A 115 9.50 13.01 -50.79
C SER A 115 10.56 13.94 -51.40
N ALA A 116 11.84 13.61 -51.20
CA ALA A 116 12.96 14.38 -51.75
C ALA A 116 12.91 14.48 -53.29
N VAL A 117 12.41 13.44 -53.97
CA VAL A 117 12.23 13.46 -55.43
C VAL A 117 11.24 14.55 -55.84
N ARG A 118 10.10 14.64 -55.14
CA ARG A 118 9.08 15.66 -55.42
C ARG A 118 9.59 17.07 -55.12
N ILE A 119 10.36 17.24 -54.04
CA ILE A 119 11.00 18.53 -53.70
C ILE A 119 11.96 18.94 -54.83
N ALA A 120 12.78 18.01 -55.34
CA ALA A 120 13.72 18.29 -56.43
C ALA A 120 13.03 18.65 -57.74
N GLU A 121 11.92 17.98 -58.09
CA GLU A 121 11.09 18.34 -59.24
C GLU A 121 10.55 19.76 -59.16
N ILE A 122 10.03 20.16 -57.99
CA ILE A 122 9.52 21.51 -57.74
C ILE A 122 10.65 22.53 -57.82
N ALA A 123 11.81 22.24 -57.21
CA ALA A 123 12.97 23.12 -57.24
C ALA A 123 13.50 23.38 -58.65
N ALA A 124 13.49 22.35 -59.52
CA ALA A 124 13.95 22.44 -60.89
C ALA A 124 12.96 23.18 -61.82
N ALA A 125 11.67 23.21 -61.47
CA ALA A 125 10.62 23.87 -62.24
C ALA A 125 10.44 25.36 -61.91
N LEU A 126 10.88 25.79 -60.73
CA LEU A 126 11.04 27.20 -60.36
C LEU A 126 12.25 27.79 -61.06
#